data_AF-A0A6I1JUT5-F1
#
_entry.id   AF-A0A6I1JUT5-F1
#
_cell.length_a   1.000
_cell.length_b   1.000
_cell.length_c   1.000
_cell.angle_alpha   90.00
_cell.angle_beta   90.00
_cell.angle_gamma   90.00
#
_symmetry.space_group_name_H-M   'P 1'
#
loop_
_entity.id
_entity.type
_entity.pdbx_description
1 polymer ?
#
loop_
_entity_poly.entity_id
_entity_poly.type
_entity_poly.pdbx_seq_one_letter_code
_entity_poly.pdbx_strand_id
1 'polypeptide(L)'
;MRWSDLEKGRLVTRTLVARQLDGEQAGFPLAAQAARLHRQREDKTAETVELITSRPKAELSPSQWLQANIDHWTIETGLHARLDASRHDDRCRLRRRKAVRIHAMFNRWANSLFIHWRTRPYHTTTDFTAAMAENHDRRALSAILSQRFPS
;
A
#
# COMPACT_ATOMS: atom_id res chain seq x y z
N MET A 1 13.51 -19.92 8.43
CA MET A 1 12.06 -20.10 8.21
C MET A 1 11.82 -20.23 6.71
N ARG A 2 10.98 -21.16 6.27
CA ARG A 2 10.57 -21.29 4.86
C ARG A 2 9.05 -21.08 4.76
N TRP A 3 8.62 -20.40 3.71
CA TRP A 3 7.22 -20.05 3.46
C TRP A 3 6.94 -20.08 1.96
N SER A 4 5.76 -20.54 1.57
CA SER A 4 5.32 -20.56 0.17
C SER A 4 3.92 -20.00 0.06
N ASP A 5 3.68 -19.15 -0.92
CA ASP A 5 2.37 -18.55 -1.22
C ASP A 5 2.20 -18.33 -2.72
N LEU A 6 1.05 -17.75 -3.10
CA LEU A 6 0.79 -17.32 -4.46
C LEU A 6 0.92 -15.80 -4.56
N GLU A 7 1.75 -15.34 -5.49
CA GLU A 7 1.83 -13.94 -5.88
C GLU A 7 1.36 -13.79 -7.33
N LYS A 8 0.25 -13.07 -7.55
CA LYS A 8 -0.40 -12.93 -8.86
C LYS A 8 -0.67 -14.29 -9.54
N GLY A 9 -1.04 -15.30 -8.75
CA GLY A 9 -1.33 -16.66 -9.22
C GLY A 9 -0.11 -17.54 -9.49
N ARG A 10 1.10 -17.09 -9.17
CA ARG A 10 2.34 -17.88 -9.32
C ARG A 10 2.91 -18.28 -7.97
N LEU A 11 3.45 -19.50 -7.87
CA LEU A 11 4.08 -19.98 -6.66
C LEU A 11 5.35 -19.17 -6.36
N VAL A 12 5.44 -18.65 -5.15
CA VAL A 12 6.63 -17.98 -4.64
C VAL A 12 7.06 -18.66 -3.35
N THR A 13 8.32 -19.12 -3.31
CA THR A 13 8.94 -19.67 -2.11
C THR A 13 9.94 -18.68 -1.54
N ARG A 14 9.88 -18.48 -0.22
CA ARG A 14 10.72 -17.55 0.55
C ARG A 14 11.38 -18.31 1.69
N THR A 15 12.70 -18.17 1.81
CA THR A 15 13.48 -18.68 2.94
C THR A 15 14.19 -17.54 3.62
N LEU A 16 13.84 -17.27 4.87
CA LEU A 16 14.41 -16.19 5.67
C LEU A 16 15.24 -16.73 6.83
N VAL A 17 16.44 -16.17 7.00
CA VAL A 17 17.31 -16.39 8.16
C VAL A 17 17.60 -15.03 8.78
N ALA A 18 17.17 -14.82 10.03
CA ALA A 18 17.42 -13.61 10.80
C ALA A 18 18.43 -13.88 11.92
N ARG A 19 19.27 -12.90 12.21
CA ARG A 19 20.21 -12.88 13.34
C ARG A 19 20.15 -11.55 14.07
N GLN A 20 20.35 -11.61 15.38
CA GLN A 20 20.63 -10.39 16.14
C GLN A 20 22.01 -9.87 15.79
N LEU A 21 22.15 -8.55 15.83
CA LEU A 21 23.39 -7.84 15.62
C LEU A 21 23.64 -6.87 16.77
N ASP A 22 24.91 -6.65 17.03
CA ASP A 22 25.38 -5.42 17.65
C ASP A 22 25.69 -4.44 16.52
N GLY A 23 25.03 -3.28 16.51
CA GLY A 23 25.13 -2.31 15.43
C GLY A 23 26.52 -1.67 15.31
N GLU A 24 27.24 -1.50 16.43
CA GLU A 24 28.59 -0.95 16.41
C GLU A 24 29.58 -1.96 15.83
N GLN A 25 29.49 -3.23 16.25
CA GLN A 25 30.31 -4.31 15.70
C GLN A 25 30.02 -4.58 14.23
N ALA A 26 28.77 -4.40 13.80
CA ALA A 26 28.37 -4.56 12.40
C ALA A 26 28.71 -3.34 11.53
N GLY A 27 29.22 -2.24 12.09
CA GLY A 27 29.50 -1.00 11.36
C GLY A 27 28.23 -0.27 10.88
N PHE A 28 27.07 -0.56 11.48
CA PHE A 28 25.79 0.07 11.18
C PHE A 28 25.09 0.46 12.49
N PRO A 29 25.33 1.69 12.98
CA PRO A 29 24.75 2.15 14.24
C PRO A 29 23.23 1.95 14.28
N LEU A 30 22.73 1.56 15.46
CA LEU A 30 21.32 1.25 15.72
C LEU A 30 20.77 -0.01 15.05
N ALA A 31 21.55 -0.75 14.26
CA ALA A 31 21.12 -2.07 13.80
C ALA A 31 21.04 -3.05 14.97
N ALA A 32 19.89 -3.69 15.13
CA ALA A 32 19.66 -4.71 16.15
C ALA A 32 19.48 -6.11 15.55
N GLN A 33 19.13 -6.21 14.27
CA GLN A 33 19.03 -7.48 13.54
C GLN A 33 19.38 -7.30 12.06
N ALA A 34 19.90 -8.35 11.44
CA ALA A 34 19.94 -8.52 10.00
C ALA A 34 19.23 -9.81 9.58
N ALA A 35 18.72 -9.84 8.36
CA ALA A 35 18.11 -11.01 7.78
C ALA A 35 18.49 -11.19 6.32
N ARG A 36 18.72 -12.44 5.92
CA ARG A 36 18.89 -12.84 4.53
C ARG A 36 17.62 -13.56 4.07
N LEU A 37 17.04 -13.07 2.98
CA LEU A 37 15.87 -13.65 2.34
C LEU A 37 16.26 -14.20 0.97
N HIS A 38 16.11 -15.51 0.78
CA HIS A 38 16.16 -16.14 -0.53
C HIS A 38 14.74 -16.26 -1.08
N ARG A 39 14.49 -15.70 -2.25
CA ARG A 39 13.19 -15.73 -2.93
C ARG A 39 13.33 -16.45 -4.26
N GLN A 40 12.46 -17.44 -4.48
CA GLN A 40 12.34 -18.20 -5.71
C GLN A 40 10.93 -18.07 -6.24
N ARG A 41 10.82 -17.69 -7.52
CA ARG A 41 9.55 -17.62 -8.26
C ARG A 41 9.66 -18.51 -9.49
N GLU A 42 8.55 -19.05 -9.95
CA GLU A 42 8.53 -19.89 -11.17
C GLU A 42 8.93 -19.10 -12.43
N ASP A 43 8.59 -17.81 -12.47
CA ASP A 43 8.72 -16.95 -13.66
C ASP A 43 9.98 -16.06 -13.64
N LYS A 44 10.81 -16.14 -12.59
CA LYS A 44 11.96 -15.27 -12.41
C LYS A 44 13.17 -16.02 -11.86
N THR A 45 14.34 -15.43 -12.08
CA THR A 45 15.58 -15.88 -11.44
C THR A 45 15.46 -15.78 -9.93
N ALA A 46 16.05 -16.75 -9.24
CA ALA A 46 16.14 -16.71 -7.79
C ALA A 46 16.95 -15.48 -7.36
N GLU A 47 16.52 -14.84 -6.28
CA GLU A 47 17.18 -13.65 -5.76
C GLU A 47 17.46 -13.77 -4.26
N THR A 48 18.49 -13.06 -3.83
CA THR A 48 18.86 -12.94 -2.42
C THR A 48 18.74 -11.48 -2.02
N VAL A 49 18.02 -11.22 -0.94
CA VAL A 49 17.80 -9.89 -0.39
C VAL A 49 18.40 -9.84 1.01
N GLU A 50 19.28 -8.88 1.23
CA GLU A 50 19.85 -8.58 2.55
C GLU A 50 19.02 -7.47 3.21
N LEU A 51 18.66 -7.66 4.47
CA LEU A 51 17.77 -6.80 5.21
C LEU A 51 18.39 -6.44 6.56
N ILE A 52 18.11 -5.24 7.04
CA ILE A 52 18.56 -4.75 8.35
C ILE A 52 17.42 -4.00 9.06
N THR A 53 17.41 -4.01 10.39
CA THR A 53 16.43 -3.27 11.18
C THR A 53 17.00 -2.86 12.52
N SER A 54 16.47 -1.77 13.08
CA SER A 54 16.73 -1.34 14.45
C SER A 54 15.85 -2.03 15.50
N ARG A 55 14.83 -2.78 15.07
CA ARG A 55 13.96 -3.50 16.00
C ARG A 55 14.68 -4.73 16.57
N PRO A 56 14.72 -4.93 17.90
CA PRO A 56 15.28 -6.14 18.49
C PRO A 56 14.37 -7.35 18.21
N LYS A 57 14.91 -8.56 18.44
CA LYS A 57 14.18 -9.83 18.21
C LYS A 57 12.87 -9.93 18.99
N ALA A 58 12.80 -9.29 20.17
CA ALA A 58 11.59 -9.23 21.00
C ALA A 58 10.43 -8.46 20.35
N GLU A 59 10.73 -7.50 19.46
CA GLU A 59 9.73 -6.68 18.76
C GLU A 59 9.48 -7.14 17.32
N LEU A 60 10.41 -7.90 16.74
CA LEU A 60 10.32 -8.39 15.38
C LEU A 60 10.90 -9.80 15.28
N SER A 61 10.00 -10.79 15.39
CA SER A 61 10.32 -12.20 15.19
C SER A 61 10.57 -12.54 13.71
N PRO A 62 11.20 -13.68 13.38
CA PRO A 62 11.46 -14.06 11.98
C PRO A 62 10.21 -14.14 11.08
N SER A 63 9.05 -14.51 11.62
CA SER A 63 7.79 -14.53 10.88
C SER A 63 7.27 -13.12 10.61
N GLN A 64 7.35 -12.23 11.61
CA GLN A 64 6.99 -10.82 11.45
C GLN A 64 7.94 -10.10 10.48
N TRP A 65 9.23 -10.48 10.48
CA TRP A 65 10.22 -10.04 9.50
C TRP A 65 9.79 -10.36 8.06
N LEU A 66 9.44 -11.62 7.81
CA LEU A 66 8.99 -12.07 6.51
C LEU A 66 7.71 -11.36 6.10
N GLN A 67 6.73 -11.27 7.01
CA GLN A 67 5.47 -10.59 6.74
C GLN A 67 5.69 -9.12 6.41
N ALA A 68 6.51 -8.40 7.18
CA ALA A 68 6.85 -7.00 6.90
C ALA A 68 7.54 -6.83 5.53
N ASN A 69 8.41 -7.77 5.12
CA ASN A 69 9.02 -7.75 3.79
C ASN A 69 8.00 -7.96 2.67
N ILE A 70 7.05 -8.89 2.86
CA ILE A 70 5.95 -9.11 1.91
C ILE A 70 5.07 -7.86 1.84
N ASP A 71 4.67 -7.34 3.00
CA ASP A 71 3.78 -6.20 3.13
C ASP A 71 4.40 -4.90 2.61
N HIS A 72 5.73 -4.80 2.49
CA HIS A 72 6.36 -3.62 1.91
C HIS A 72 5.87 -3.34 0.47
N TRP A 73 5.57 -4.40 -0.29
CA TRP A 73 4.99 -4.26 -1.64
C TRP A 73 3.56 -3.70 -1.64
N THR A 74 2.88 -3.63 -0.50
CA THR A 74 1.58 -2.96 -0.40
C THR A 74 1.67 -1.46 -0.66
N ILE A 75 2.85 -0.84 -0.58
CA ILE A 75 3.01 0.55 -1.01
C ILE A 75 2.86 0.64 -2.53
N GLU A 76 3.61 -0.17 -3.27
CA GLU A 76 3.56 -0.14 -4.74
C GLU A 76 2.21 -0.66 -5.27
N THR A 77 1.81 -1.85 -4.84
CA THR A 77 0.59 -2.51 -5.33
C THR A 77 -0.68 -1.97 -4.68
N GLY A 78 -0.60 -1.49 -3.45
CA GLY A 78 -1.73 -0.99 -2.67
C GLY A 78 -2.00 0.48 -2.91
N LEU A 79 -0.95 1.31 -2.93
CA LEU A 79 -1.06 2.76 -3.10
C LEU A 79 -0.79 3.21 -4.53
N HIS A 80 0.41 2.99 -5.08
CA HIS A 80 0.81 3.57 -6.37
C HIS A 80 -0.09 3.12 -7.52
N ALA A 81 -0.28 1.81 -7.68
CA ALA A 81 -1.15 1.27 -8.73
C ALA A 81 -2.58 1.86 -8.70
N ARG A 82 -3.12 2.20 -7.52
CA ARG A 82 -4.45 2.82 -7.41
C ARG A 82 -4.45 4.30 -7.77
N LEU A 83 -3.40 5.03 -7.41
CA LEU A 83 -3.25 6.43 -7.80
C LEU A 83 -3.15 6.54 -9.32
N ASP A 84 -2.32 5.71 -9.94
CA ASP A 84 -2.02 5.81 -11.36
C ASP A 84 -3.15 5.22 -12.21
N ALA A 85 -3.58 3.99 -11.91
CA ALA A 85 -4.52 3.27 -12.77
C ALA A 85 -6.00 3.56 -12.46
N SER A 86 -6.36 3.76 -11.18
CA SER A 86 -7.77 3.97 -10.80
C SER A 86 -8.14 5.44 -10.64
N ARG A 87 -7.21 6.27 -10.15
CA ARG A 87 -7.45 7.72 -10.01
C ARG A 87 -6.86 8.55 -11.14
N HIS A 88 -6.08 7.93 -12.03
CA HIS A 88 -5.48 8.60 -13.17
C HIS A 88 -4.64 9.81 -12.77
N ASP A 89 -3.89 9.72 -11.67
CA ASP A 89 -3.05 10.81 -11.15
C ASP A 89 -2.05 11.29 -12.23
N ASP A 90 -1.53 10.36 -13.05
CA ASP A 90 -0.68 10.67 -14.22
C ASP A 90 -1.35 11.55 -15.29
N ARG A 91 -2.68 11.50 -15.37
CA ARG A 91 -3.47 12.33 -16.31
C ARG A 91 -3.86 13.67 -15.70
N CYS A 92 -3.45 13.96 -14.47
CA CYS A 92 -3.78 15.20 -13.78
C CYS A 92 -3.24 16.42 -14.56
N ARG A 93 -4.15 17.36 -14.87
CA ARG A 93 -3.83 18.57 -15.64
C ARG A 93 -3.50 19.78 -14.76
N LEU A 94 -3.51 19.61 -13.44
CA LEU A 94 -3.11 20.69 -12.52
C LEU A 94 -1.65 21.07 -12.78
N ARG A 95 -1.38 22.38 -12.85
CA ARG A 95 -0.03 22.92 -13.08
C ARG A 95 0.49 23.78 -11.94
N ARG A 96 -0.38 24.20 -11.01
CA ARG A 96 0.01 24.99 -9.84
C ARG A 96 0.47 24.06 -8.72
N ARG A 97 1.70 24.25 -8.21
CA ARG A 97 2.31 23.42 -7.15
C ARG A 97 1.38 23.20 -5.94
N LYS A 98 0.74 24.27 -5.44
CA LYS A 98 -0.20 24.17 -4.31
C LYS A 98 -1.43 23.31 -4.65
N ALA A 99 -1.98 23.45 -5.85
CA ALA A 99 -3.12 22.66 -6.31
C ALA A 99 -2.76 21.17 -6.46
N VAL A 100 -1.60 20.87 -7.05
CA VAL A 100 -1.08 19.49 -7.16
C VAL A 100 -0.89 18.86 -5.79
N ARG A 101 -0.32 19.60 -4.82
CA ARG A 101 -0.14 19.12 -3.44
C ARG A 101 -1.48 18.79 -2.78
N ILE A 102 -2.46 19.68 -2.87
CA ILE A 102 -3.78 19.48 -2.27
C ILE A 102 -4.46 18.26 -2.91
N HIS A 103 -4.43 18.15 -4.25
CA HIS A 103 -4.96 17.00 -4.98
C HIS A 103 -4.31 15.68 -4.54
N ALA A 104 -2.98 15.65 -4.47
CA ALA A 104 -2.21 14.49 -4.04
C ALA A 104 -2.54 14.05 -2.59
N MET A 105 -2.82 15.00 -1.69
CA MET A 105 -3.24 14.71 -0.32
C MET A 105 -4.63 14.08 -0.29
N PHE A 106 -5.61 14.68 -0.98
CA PHE A 106 -6.98 14.15 -1.02
C PHE A 106 -7.07 12.77 -1.70
N ASN A 107 -6.31 12.54 -2.78
CA ASN A 107 -6.26 11.22 -3.43
C ASN A 107 -5.74 10.14 -2.48
N ARG A 108 -4.71 10.46 -1.68
CA ARG A 108 -4.18 9.53 -0.67
C ARG A 108 -5.17 9.27 0.45
N TRP A 109 -5.85 10.30 0.96
CA TRP A 109 -6.90 10.14 1.96
C TRP A 109 -8.06 9.29 1.45
N ALA A 110 -8.56 9.56 0.25
CA ALA A 110 -9.60 8.76 -0.37
C ALA A 110 -9.15 7.30 -0.58
N ASN A 111 -7.87 7.06 -0.87
CA ASN A 111 -7.34 5.71 -0.96
C ASN A 111 -7.32 5.00 0.41
N SER A 112 -6.88 5.68 1.47
CA SER A 112 -6.88 5.14 2.83
C SER A 112 -8.30 4.77 3.28
N LEU A 113 -9.29 5.63 3.00
CA LEU A 113 -10.70 5.34 3.29
C LEU A 113 -11.20 4.12 2.52
N PHE A 114 -10.89 4.03 1.22
CA PHE A 114 -11.23 2.86 0.42
C PHE A 114 -10.63 1.58 1.00
N ILE A 115 -9.32 1.56 1.29
CA ILE A 115 -8.66 0.38 1.85
C ILE A 115 -9.28 -0.05 3.18
N HIS A 116 -9.66 0.90 4.02
CA HIS A 116 -10.32 0.64 5.30
C HIS A 116 -11.77 0.12 5.12
N TRP A 117 -12.49 0.57 4.08
CA TRP A 117 -13.89 0.21 3.84
C TRP A 117 -14.11 -0.84 2.74
N ARG A 118 -13.05 -1.39 2.15
CA ARG A 118 -13.14 -2.42 1.09
C ARG A 118 -13.86 -3.71 1.50
N THR A 119 -14.08 -3.91 2.80
CA THR A 119 -14.84 -5.03 3.38
C THR A 119 -16.35 -4.76 3.43
N ARG A 120 -16.78 -3.53 3.11
CA ARG A 120 -18.18 -3.17 2.84
C ARG A 120 -18.50 -3.52 1.36
N PRO A 121 -19.65 -3.14 0.74
CA PRO A 121 -19.96 -3.55 -0.63
C PRO A 121 -19.15 -2.76 -1.69
N TYR A 122 -17.89 -2.42 -1.40
CA TYR A 122 -16.99 -1.68 -2.29
C TYR A 122 -15.80 -2.58 -2.63
N HIS A 123 -15.89 -3.26 -3.78
CA HIS A 123 -14.88 -4.24 -4.18
C HIS A 123 -13.72 -3.60 -4.97
N THR A 124 -13.97 -2.49 -5.66
CA THR A 124 -12.95 -1.76 -6.41
C THR A 124 -12.88 -0.29 -6.03
N THR A 125 -11.74 0.36 -6.32
CA THR A 125 -11.57 1.81 -6.14
C THR A 125 -12.59 2.60 -6.97
N THR A 126 -12.96 2.06 -8.14
CA THR A 126 -13.94 2.67 -9.06
C THR A 126 -15.33 2.64 -8.44
N ASP A 127 -15.79 1.48 -7.96
CA ASP A 127 -17.12 1.34 -7.34
C ASP A 127 -17.25 2.20 -6.08
N PHE A 128 -16.17 2.23 -5.28
CA PHE A 128 -16.10 3.13 -4.12
C PHE A 128 -16.27 4.59 -4.53
N THR A 129 -15.56 5.03 -5.58
CA THR A 129 -15.64 6.41 -6.06
C THR A 129 -17.03 6.72 -6.61
N ALA A 130 -17.63 5.78 -7.36
CA ALA A 130 -18.99 5.90 -7.88
C ALA A 130 -20.03 6.01 -6.74
N ALA A 131 -19.93 5.15 -5.72
CA ALA A 131 -20.84 5.19 -4.58
C ALA A 131 -20.71 6.49 -3.75
N MET A 132 -19.48 7.02 -3.62
CA MET A 132 -19.29 8.33 -2.98
C MET A 132 -19.87 9.45 -3.84
N ALA A 133 -19.66 9.42 -5.16
CA ALA A 133 -20.23 10.38 -6.10
C ALA A 133 -21.77 10.36 -6.09
N GLU A 134 -22.39 9.17 -6.10
CA GLU A 134 -23.85 9.03 -6.03
C GLU A 134 -24.43 9.68 -4.78
N ASN A 135 -23.76 9.56 -3.62
CA ASN A 135 -24.17 10.24 -2.40
C ASN A 135 -24.02 11.76 -2.48
N HIS A 136 -22.99 12.26 -3.17
CA HIS A 136 -22.82 13.69 -3.43
C HIS A 136 -23.89 14.22 -4.40
N ASP A 137 -24.14 13.51 -5.51
CA ASP A 137 -25.13 13.86 -6.52
C ASP A 137 -26.54 13.83 -5.96
N ARG A 138 -26.88 12.82 -5.13
CA ARG A 138 -28.16 12.77 -4.41
C ARG A 138 -28.37 13.99 -3.51
N ARG A 139 -27.32 14.46 -2.82
CA ARG A 139 -27.39 15.67 -1.98
C ARG A 139 -27.49 16.95 -2.81
N ALA A 140 -26.78 17.03 -3.94
CA ALA A 140 -26.85 18.16 -4.86
C ALA A 140 -28.23 18.26 -5.53
N LEU A 141 -28.77 17.14 -6.03
CA LEU A 141 -30.12 17.07 -6.60
C LEU A 141 -31.19 17.41 -5.55
N SER A 142 -31.07 16.89 -4.33
CA SER A 142 -31.95 17.24 -3.22
C SER A 142 -31.92 18.74 -2.94
N ALA A 143 -30.73 19.37 -2.91
CA ALA A 143 -30.60 20.81 -2.73
C ALA A 143 -31.28 21.61 -3.85
N ILE A 144 -31.06 21.25 -5.12
CA ILE A 144 -31.66 21.92 -6.28
C ILE A 144 -33.18 21.75 -6.31
N LEU A 145 -33.69 20.54 -6.08
CA LEU A 145 -35.14 20.26 -6.08
C LEU A 145 -35.84 20.83 -4.84
N SER A 146 -35.12 21.01 -3.73
CA SER A 146 -35.63 21.66 -2.52
C SER A 146 -35.69 23.19 -2.62
N GLN A 147 -34.97 23.79 -3.58
CA GLN A 147 -35.14 25.21 -3.89
C GLN A 147 -36.43 25.38 -4.69
N ARG A 148 -37.44 26.04 -4.09
CA ARG A 148 -38.54 26.60 -4.87
C ARG A 148 -37.98 27.71 -5.75
N PHE A 149 -38.07 27.55 -7.07
CA PHE A 149 -37.83 28.65 -7.99
C PHE A 149 -38.93 29.71 -7.80
N PRO A 150 -38.58 30.99 -7.63
CA PRO A 150 -39.57 32.06 -7.62
C PRO A 150 -40.28 32.11 -8.98
N SER A 151 -41.61 32.17 -8.94
CA SER A 151 -42.52 32.30 -10.09
C SER A 151 -42.27 33.57 -10.88
#